data_AF-A0A920PBU1-F1
#
_entry.id   AF-A0A920PBU1-F1
#
_cell.length_a   1.000
_cell.length_b   1.000
_cell.length_c   1.000
_cell.angle_alpha   90.00
_cell.angle_beta   90.00
_cell.angle_gamma   90.00
#
_symmetry.space_group_name_H-M   'P 1'
#
loop_
_entity.id
_entity.type
_entity.pdbx_description
1 polymer ?
#
loop_
_entity_poly.entity_id
_entity_poly.type
_entity_poly.pdbx_seq_one_letter_code
_entity_poly.pdbx_strand_id
1 'polypeptide(L)'
;MAGENGAGKSTLLKMMAGILMPDSGEVKLGVKVRRSYFAQHQGEILNFNHTVLESLQESSPGLLRTQQRNILGAFLFSGDDGEKKKFQYYREEKNLVWLWQECFVVVLR
;
A
#
# COMPACT_ATOMS: atom_id res chain seq x y z
N MET A 1 14.21 8.80 1.56
CA MET A 1 15.38 9.48 2.19
C MET A 1 16.56 8.53 2.18
N ALA A 2 17.67 8.90 1.54
CA ALA A 2 18.91 8.13 1.59
C ALA A 2 19.68 8.49 2.87
N GLY A 3 20.21 7.50 3.59
CA GLY A 3 21.04 7.68 4.78
C GLY A 3 21.21 6.38 5.56
N GLU A 4 22.22 6.31 6.44
CA GLU A 4 22.64 5.10 7.16
C GLU A 4 21.56 4.51 8.09
N ASN A 5 21.46 3.17 8.19
CA ASN A 5 20.54 2.53 9.12
C ASN A 5 20.82 2.99 10.56
N GLY A 6 19.78 3.37 11.29
CA GLY A 6 19.90 3.90 12.66
C GLY A 6 19.95 5.44 12.79
N ALA A 7 20.09 6.19 11.70
CA ALA A 7 20.13 7.67 11.74
C ALA A 7 18.76 8.36 12.03
N GLY A 8 17.78 7.65 12.59
CA GLY A 8 16.50 8.25 13.00
C GLY A 8 15.49 8.54 11.88
N LYS A 9 15.73 8.12 10.63
CA LYS A 9 14.80 8.33 9.49
C LYS A 9 13.38 7.83 9.78
N SER A 10 13.26 6.61 10.29
CA SER A 10 11.96 6.01 10.61
C SER A 10 11.27 6.75 11.75
N THR A 11 12.04 7.24 12.73
CA THR A 11 11.55 8.08 13.84
C THR A 11 11.02 9.41 13.32
N LEU A 12 11.77 10.08 12.44
CA LEU A 12 11.38 11.34 11.81
C LEU A 12 10.08 11.19 10.99
N LEU A 13 10.01 10.15 10.16
CA LEU A 13 8.82 9.89 9.35
C LEU A 13 7.59 9.56 10.22
N LYS A 14 7.77 8.83 11.33
CA LYS A 14 6.68 8.59 12.31
C LYS A 14 6.22 9.88 12.98
N MET A 15 7.13 10.80 13.29
CA MET A 15 6.78 12.12 13.85
C MET A 15 6.01 12.98 12.86
N MET A 16 6.47 13.06 11.60
CA MET A 16 5.76 13.79 10.54
C MET A 16 4.37 13.21 10.25
N ALA A 17 4.24 11.88 10.35
CA ALA A 17 2.98 11.17 10.25
C ALA A 17 2.03 11.38 11.43
N GLY A 18 2.51 11.93 12.55
CA GLY A 18 1.76 12.02 13.81
C GLY A 18 1.59 10.70 14.55
N ILE A 19 2.35 9.67 14.19
CA ILE A 19 2.38 8.36 14.85
C ILE A 19 3.22 8.42 16.13
N LEU A 20 4.25 9.28 16.14
CA LEU A 20 5.12 9.53 17.28
C LEU A 20 5.05 11.01 17.65
N MET A 21 4.89 11.33 18.92
CA MET A 21 4.97 12.72 19.39
C MET A 21 6.44 13.12 19.55
N PRO A 22 6.82 14.36 19.18
CA PRO A 22 8.15 14.85 19.48
C PRO A 22 8.31 15.08 20.98
N ASP A 23 9.49 14.78 21.53
CA ASP A 23 9.79 15.03 22.94
C ASP A 23 9.83 16.54 23.26
N SER A 24 10.13 17.37 22.25
CA SER A 24 10.07 18.83 22.32
C SER A 24 9.86 19.46 20.94
N GLY A 25 9.33 20.68 20.91
CA GLY A 25 8.95 21.38 19.67
C GLY A 25 7.57 20.98 19.15
N GLU A 26 7.23 21.41 17.93
CA GLU A 26 5.93 21.14 17.32
C GLU A 26 6.04 20.79 15.83
N VAL A 27 5.15 19.91 15.37
CA VAL A 27 5.00 19.56 13.94
C VAL A 27 3.80 20.32 13.39
N LYS A 28 4.05 21.34 12.57
CA LYS A 28 3.01 22.10 11.86
C LYS A 28 2.81 21.57 10.45
N LEU A 29 1.56 21.21 10.13
CA LEU A 29 1.16 20.82 8.78
C LEU A 29 0.59 22.04 8.04
N GLY A 30 0.86 22.13 6.74
CA GLY A 30 0.22 23.12 5.89
C GLY A 30 -1.27 22.86 5.69
N VAL A 31 -2.04 23.91 5.39
CA VAL A 31 -3.52 23.95 5.34
C VAL A 31 -4.14 22.90 4.38
N LYS A 32 -3.38 22.36 3.43
CA LYS A 32 -3.84 21.34 2.46
C LYS A 32 -3.03 20.04 2.48
N VAL A 33 -2.27 19.78 3.54
CA VAL A 33 -1.44 18.56 3.64
C VAL A 33 -2.26 17.43 4.24
N ARG A 34 -2.41 16.32 3.51
CA ARG A 34 -2.86 15.04 4.07
C ARG A 34 -1.64 14.20 4.43
N ARG A 35 -1.59 13.72 5.67
CA ARG A 35 -0.51 12.84 6.15
C ARG A 35 -0.80 11.41 5.70
N SER A 36 0.20 10.77 5.09
CA SER A 36 0.25 9.32 4.91
C SER A 36 1.64 8.82 5.29
N TYR A 37 1.72 7.66 5.94
CA TYR A 37 2.96 7.06 6.41
C TYR A 37 3.14 5.67 5.83
N PHE A 38 4.21 5.51 5.07
CA PHE A 38 4.62 4.24 4.51
C PHE A 38 5.72 3.62 5.40
N ALA A 39 5.37 2.60 6.17
CA ALA A 39 6.34 1.90 7.03
C ALA A 39 7.18 0.93 6.19
N GLN A 40 8.50 0.88 6.44
CA GLN A 40 9.41 -0.05 5.76
C GLN A 40 9.02 -1.54 5.88
N HIS A 41 8.20 -1.91 6.86
CA HIS A 41 7.76 -3.29 7.12
C HIS A 41 6.28 -3.56 6.77
N GLN A 42 5.57 -2.64 6.09
CA GLN A 42 4.17 -2.90 5.69
C GLN A 42 4.01 -4.14 4.80
N GLY A 43 5.11 -4.65 4.21
CA GLY A 43 5.15 -5.93 3.49
C GLY A 43 4.58 -7.10 4.28
N GLU A 44 4.57 -7.04 5.60
CA GLU A 44 4.09 -8.11 6.48
C GLU A 44 2.57 -8.15 6.64
N ILE A 45 1.83 -7.13 6.16
CA ILE A 45 0.35 -7.07 6.23
C ILE A 45 -0.29 -7.75 4.99
N LEU A 46 0.51 -8.11 3.99
CA LEU A 46 0.05 -8.82 2.82
C LEU A 46 -0.17 -10.30 3.15
N ASN A 47 -1.42 -10.77 3.06
CA ASN A 47 -1.66 -12.21 2.94
C ASN A 47 -1.14 -12.69 1.58
N PHE A 48 0.12 -13.10 1.58
CA PHE A 48 0.88 -13.53 0.41
C PHE A 48 0.37 -14.83 -0.23
N ASN A 49 -0.51 -15.56 0.47
CA ASN A 49 -1.07 -16.80 -0.04
C ASN A 49 -2.20 -16.56 -1.04
N HIS A 50 -2.82 -15.37 -1.04
CA HIS A 50 -3.91 -15.03 -1.94
C HIS A 50 -3.39 -14.55 -3.30
N THR A 51 -4.16 -14.84 -4.34
CA THR A 51 -4.00 -14.22 -5.65
C THR A 51 -4.40 -12.74 -5.59
N VAL A 52 -3.99 -11.96 -6.60
CA VAL A 52 -4.41 -10.56 -6.71
C VAL A 52 -5.94 -10.47 -6.83
N LEU A 53 -6.56 -11.40 -7.55
CA LEU A 53 -8.02 -11.47 -7.70
C LEU A 53 -8.76 -11.87 -6.41
N GLU A 54 -8.25 -12.85 -5.66
CA GLU A 54 -8.86 -13.26 -4.38
C GLU A 54 -8.88 -12.09 -3.38
N SER A 55 -7.80 -11.33 -3.36
CA SER A 55 -7.67 -10.14 -2.51
C SER A 55 -8.66 -9.03 -2.88
N LEU A 56 -8.93 -8.91 -4.18
CA LEU A 56 -9.94 -8.00 -4.73
C LEU A 56 -11.36 -8.46 -4.38
N GLN A 57 -11.61 -9.77 -4.40
CA GLN A 57 -12.89 -10.35 -4.03
C GLN A 57 -13.19 -10.16 -2.53
N GLU A 58 -12.21 -10.37 -1.66
CA GLU A 58 -12.37 -10.19 -0.21
C GLU A 58 -12.66 -8.74 0.16
N SER A 59 -12.01 -7.79 -0.51
CA SER A 59 -12.21 -6.36 -0.26
C SER A 59 -13.44 -5.80 -0.96
N SER A 60 -14.02 -6.51 -1.93
CA SER A 60 -15.17 -6.05 -2.73
C SER A 60 -16.11 -7.18 -3.16
N PRO A 61 -16.78 -7.85 -2.19
CA PRO A 61 -17.65 -8.99 -2.48
C PRO A 61 -18.87 -8.63 -3.34
N GLY A 62 -19.26 -7.35 -3.40
CA GLY A 62 -20.39 -6.87 -4.19
C GLY A 62 -20.10 -6.58 -5.67
N LEU A 63 -18.84 -6.67 -6.12
CA LEU A 63 -18.48 -6.39 -7.51
C LEU A 63 -18.60 -7.64 -8.39
N LEU A 64 -19.13 -7.47 -9.61
CA LEU A 64 -19.14 -8.54 -10.61
C LEU A 64 -17.70 -8.86 -11.07
N ARG A 65 -17.44 -10.12 -11.44
CA ARG A 65 -16.12 -10.56 -11.94
C ARG A 65 -15.58 -9.68 -13.07
N THR A 66 -16.44 -9.20 -13.97
CA THR A 66 -16.04 -8.29 -15.06
C THR A 66 -15.55 -6.94 -14.51
N GLN A 67 -16.20 -6.40 -13.49
CA GLN A 67 -15.80 -5.14 -12.85
C GLN A 67 -14.46 -5.33 -12.11
N GLN A 68 -14.28 -6.45 -11.43
CA GLN A 68 -13.03 -6.82 -10.78
C GLN A 68 -11.88 -6.89 -11.79
N ARG A 69 -12.07 -7.56 -12.93
CA ARG A 69 -11.07 -7.60 -14.01
C ARG A 69 -10.77 -6.23 -14.62
N ASN A 70 -11.78 -5.37 -14.78
CA ASN A 70 -11.57 -4.02 -15.28
C ASN A 70 -10.72 -3.18 -14.32
N ILE A 71 -10.95 -3.32 -13.01
CA ILE A 71 -10.13 -2.69 -11.97
C ILE A 71 -8.70 -3.20 -12.06
N LEU A 72 -8.48 -4.51 -12.12
CA LEU A 72 -7.14 -5.09 -12.26
C LEU A 72 -6.43 -4.56 -13.52
N GLY A 73 -7.13 -4.46 -14.64
CA GLY A 73 -6.60 -3.88 -15.87
C GLY A 73 -6.18 -2.41 -15.73
N ALA A 74 -6.89 -1.61 -14.93
CA ALA A 74 -6.52 -0.23 -14.64
C ALA A 74 -5.21 -0.11 -13.83
N PHE A 75 -4.85 -1.17 -13.09
CA PHE A 75 -3.57 -1.30 -12.39
C PHE A 75 -2.52 -2.09 -13.20
N LEU A 76 -2.75 -2.26 -14.51
CA LEU A 76 -1.86 -2.96 -15.44
C LEU A 76 -1.70 -4.47 -15.16
N PHE A 77 -2.56 -5.08 -14.34
CA PHE A 77 -2.64 -6.53 -14.26
C PHE A 77 -3.40 -7.04 -15.48
N SER A 78 -2.77 -7.90 -16.28
CA SER A 78 -3.36 -8.41 -17.51
C SER A 78 -3.18 -9.92 -17.65
N GLY A 79 -4.04 -10.55 -18.46
CA GLY A 79 -3.99 -12.00 -18.67
C GLY A 79 -4.07 -12.79 -17.36
N ASP A 80 -3.03 -13.61 -17.12
CA ASP A 80 -2.92 -14.50 -15.95
C ASP A 80 -2.39 -13.79 -14.69
N ASP A 81 -2.06 -12.50 -14.76
CA ASP A 81 -1.51 -11.77 -13.61
C ASP A 81 -2.47 -11.71 -12.41
N GLY A 82 -3.78 -11.71 -12.67
CA GLY A 82 -4.81 -11.74 -11.62
C GLY A 82 -4.82 -13.06 -10.82
N GLU A 83 -4.39 -14.16 -11.44
CA GLU A 83 -4.35 -15.51 -10.87
C GLU A 83 -2.99 -15.79 -10.18
N LYS A 84 -1.98 -14.94 -10.38
CA LYS A 84 -0.70 -15.05 -9.68
C LYS A 84 -0.86 -14.73 -8.20
N LYS A 85 -0.13 -15.46 -7.34
CA LYS A 85 -0.01 -15.13 -5.93
C LYS A 85 0.67 -13.76 -5.77
N LYS A 86 0.18 -12.95 -4.83
CA LYS A 86 0.76 -11.63 -4.53
C LYS A 86 2.25 -11.69 -4.19
N PHE A 87 2.74 -12.80 -3.61
CA PHE A 87 4.17 -12.98 -3.33
C PHE A 87 5.03 -13.07 -4.60
N GLN A 88 4.53 -13.76 -5.62
CA GLN A 88 5.24 -13.93 -6.88
C GLN A 88 5.36 -12.57 -7.59
N TYR A 89 4.25 -11.82 -7.61
CA TYR A 89 4.23 -10.48 -8.20
C TYR A 89 5.04 -9.46 -7.38
N TYR A 90 5.02 -9.53 -6.04
CA TYR A 90 5.86 -8.68 -5.18
C TYR A 90 7.37 -8.87 -5.44
N ARG A 91 7.80 -10.08 -5.79
CA ARG A 91 9.21 -10.34 -6.13
C ARG A 91 9.60 -9.79 -7.50
N GLU A 92 8.69 -9.84 -8.46
CA GLU A 92 8.92 -9.40 -9.84
C GLU A 92 8.78 -7.88 -9.99
N GLU A 93 7.76 -7.29 -9.36
CA GLU A 93 7.36 -5.90 -9.63
C GLU A 93 6.79 -5.21 -8.38
N LYS A 94 7.71 -4.83 -7.49
CA LYS A 94 7.46 -4.21 -6.17
C LYS A 94 6.61 -2.93 -6.20
N ASN A 95 6.34 -2.31 -7.34
CA ASN A 95 5.61 -1.03 -7.38
C ASN A 95 4.10 -1.19 -7.61
N LEU A 96 3.67 -2.21 -8.38
CA LEU A 96 2.27 -2.31 -8.85
C LEU A 96 1.35 -2.97 -7.83
N VAL A 97 1.79 -4.05 -7.15
CA VAL A 97 1.04 -4.68 -6.05
C VAL A 97 0.78 -3.70 -4.91
N TRP A 98 1.73 -2.79 -4.69
CA TRP A 98 1.64 -1.78 -3.65
C TRP A 98 0.72 -0.63 -4.03
N LEU A 99 0.80 -0.13 -5.27
CA LEU A 99 -0.13 0.88 -5.79
C LEU A 99 -1.58 0.38 -5.73
N TRP A 100 -1.77 -0.89 -6.08
CA TRP A 100 -3.08 -1.55 -6.02
C TRP A 100 -3.66 -1.53 -4.61
N GLN A 101 -2.89 -1.90 -3.59
CA GLN A 101 -3.41 -1.97 -2.22
C GLN A 101 -3.67 -0.58 -1.61
N GLU A 102 -2.83 0.42 -1.90
CA GLU A 102 -3.02 1.80 -1.43
C GLU A 102 -4.22 2.50 -2.10
N CYS A 103 -4.31 2.43 -3.43
CA CYS A 103 -5.42 3.06 -4.15
C CYS A 103 -6.74 2.34 -3.87
N PHE A 104 -6.75 1.01 -3.74
CA PHE A 104 -7.99 0.27 -3.62
C PHE A 104 -8.60 0.31 -2.20
N VAL A 105 -7.77 0.22 -1.16
CA VAL A 105 -8.23 0.35 0.25
C VAL A 105 -8.75 1.75 0.56
N VAL A 106 -8.23 2.78 -0.13
CA VAL A 106 -8.66 4.17 0.05
C VAL A 106 -9.87 4.54 -0.83
N VAL A 107 -10.03 3.90 -2.00
CA VAL A 107 -11.13 4.24 -2.94
C VAL A 107 -12.44 3.52 -2.57
N LEU A 108 -12.39 2.40 -1.85
CA LEU A 108 -13.58 1.65 -1.45
C LEU A 108 -13.93 1.72 0.04
N ARG A 109 -13.27 2.61 0.79
CA ARG A 109 -13.69 3.01 2.15
C ARG A 109 -14.10 4.47 2.19
#